data_AF-H8X817-F1
#
_entry.id   AF-H8X817-F1
#
_cell.length_a   1.000
_cell.length_b   1.000
_cell.length_c   1.000
_cell.angle_alpha   90.00
_cell.angle_beta   90.00
_cell.angle_gamma   90.00
#
_symmetry.space_group_name_H-M   'P 1'
#
loop_
_entity.id
_entity.type
_entity.pdbx_description
1 polymer ?
#
loop_
_entity_poly.entity_id
_entity_poly.type
_entity_poly.pdbx_seq_one_letter_code
_entity_poly.pdbx_strand_id
1 'polypeptide(L)'
;MSRKKSSSVTQLNNVLPIPIELNAGEDLQTHQHNHQSHITDVRVGEHHLVQGNTTATNSSTSGQGRYIVWQIKITINDLDYSSIVLYKRYSELLQLYNDLRQYYKGQQDIVIPKPPPKNSFSFERLVMSSSWLEDRRKGLQWFLSSVLLDPVLQNGPIVKQFVLDSKG
;
A
#
# COMPACT_ATOMS: atom_id res chain seq x y z
N MET A 1 -32.01 -64.07 -9.68
CA MET A 1 -30.63 -63.53 -9.71
C MET A 1 -30.70 -62.04 -9.40
N SER A 2 -30.34 -61.62 -8.17
CA SER A 2 -30.45 -60.23 -7.72
C SER A 2 -29.06 -59.61 -7.64
N ARG A 3 -28.79 -58.56 -8.44
CA ARG A 3 -27.53 -57.82 -8.44
C ARG A 3 -27.52 -56.89 -7.23
N LYS A 4 -26.70 -57.20 -6.22
CA LYS A 4 -26.37 -56.26 -5.13
C LYS A 4 -25.58 -55.08 -5.71
N LYS A 5 -26.15 -53.87 -5.65
CA LYS A 5 -25.39 -52.64 -5.87
C LYS A 5 -24.45 -52.44 -4.66
N SER A 6 -23.15 -52.56 -4.92
CA SER A 6 -22.09 -52.15 -3.98
C SER A 6 -22.11 -50.62 -3.89
N SER A 7 -22.52 -50.08 -2.75
CA SER A 7 -22.33 -48.66 -2.41
C SER A 7 -20.88 -48.50 -1.94
N SER A 8 -19.97 -48.25 -2.88
CA SER A 8 -18.55 -48.08 -2.61
C SER A 8 -18.14 -46.63 -2.83
N VAL A 9 -17.54 -46.06 -1.77
CA VAL A 9 -16.68 -44.86 -1.74
C VAL A 9 -17.34 -43.53 -2.11
N THR A 10 -18.19 -42.97 -1.23
CA THR A 10 -18.30 -41.50 -1.06
C THR A 10 -18.95 -41.12 0.27
N GLN A 11 -18.43 -41.63 1.37
CA GLN A 11 -18.56 -40.94 2.66
C GLN A 11 -17.18 -40.38 2.99
N LEU A 12 -16.79 -39.34 2.24
CA LEU A 12 -15.79 -38.42 2.76
C LEU A 12 -16.39 -37.87 4.05
N ASN A 13 -15.72 -38.16 5.16
CA ASN A 13 -16.01 -37.61 6.48
C ASN A 13 -16.42 -36.14 6.34
N ASN A 14 -17.71 -35.87 6.51
CA ASN A 14 -18.28 -34.52 6.53
C ASN A 14 -18.00 -33.90 7.91
N VAL A 15 -16.74 -33.95 8.34
CA VAL A 15 -16.28 -33.38 9.59
C VAL A 15 -16.26 -31.89 9.36
N LEU A 16 -17.12 -31.17 10.09
CA LEU A 16 -17.09 -29.72 10.11
C LEU A 16 -15.67 -29.29 10.45
N PRO A 17 -15.10 -28.28 9.76
CA PRO A 17 -13.80 -27.75 10.13
C PRO A 17 -13.87 -27.39 11.62
N ILE A 18 -12.76 -27.65 12.32
CA ILE A 18 -12.65 -27.26 13.72
C ILE A 18 -13.03 -25.77 13.86
N PRO A 19 -13.87 -25.41 14.84
CA PRO A 19 -14.15 -24.01 15.11
C PRO A 19 -12.84 -23.23 15.23
N ILE A 20 -12.79 -22.05 14.62
CA ILE A 20 -11.61 -21.18 14.74
C ILE A 20 -11.52 -20.78 16.21
N GLU A 21 -10.54 -21.32 16.92
CA GLU A 21 -10.23 -20.95 18.28
C GLU A 21 -9.31 -19.74 18.31
N LEU A 22 -9.63 -18.79 19.19
CA LEU A 22 -8.88 -17.57 19.37
C LEU A 22 -7.71 -17.88 20.32
N ASN A 23 -6.52 -18.10 19.76
CA ASN A 23 -5.34 -18.64 20.47
C ASN A 23 -4.75 -17.73 21.58
N ALA A 24 -5.40 -16.61 21.92
CA ALA A 24 -4.89 -15.61 22.85
C ALA A 24 -5.73 -15.42 24.14
N GLY A 25 -6.75 -16.27 24.38
CA GLY A 25 -7.60 -16.15 25.59
C GLY A 25 -8.55 -14.95 25.58
N GLU A 26 -8.79 -14.38 24.40
CA GLU A 26 -9.68 -13.24 24.21
C GLU A 26 -11.12 -13.71 24.00
N ASP A 27 -12.09 -13.10 24.69
CA ASP A 27 -13.50 -13.29 24.39
C ASP A 27 -13.94 -12.46 23.15
N LEU A 28 -15.10 -12.77 22.58
CA LEU A 28 -15.62 -12.11 21.37
C LEU A 28 -15.74 -10.58 21.50
N GLN A 29 -15.94 -10.06 22.71
CA GLN A 29 -16.09 -8.62 22.98
C GLN A 29 -14.72 -7.94 23.06
N THR A 30 -13.74 -8.60 23.70
CA THR A 30 -12.34 -8.14 23.79
C THR A 30 -11.68 -8.18 22.42
N HIS A 31 -12.00 -9.18 21.58
CA HIS A 31 -11.58 -9.25 20.18
C HIS A 31 -12.01 -8.00 19.39
N GLN A 32 -13.26 -7.55 19.51
CA GLN A 32 -13.74 -6.40 18.73
C GLN A 32 -13.00 -5.09 19.06
N HIS A 33 -12.50 -4.94 20.29
CA HIS A 33 -11.75 -3.76 20.71
C HIS A 33 -10.26 -3.80 20.32
N ASN A 34 -9.66 -4.99 20.17
CA ASN A 34 -8.22 -5.15 19.93
C ASN A 34 -7.80 -5.11 18.43
N HIS A 35 -8.74 -5.26 17.49
CA HIS A 35 -8.43 -5.35 16.04
C HIS A 35 -8.53 -4.03 15.26
N GLN A 36 -8.19 -2.89 15.85
CA GLN A 36 -7.88 -1.72 15.01
C GLN A 36 -6.52 -1.93 14.36
N SER A 37 -6.53 -2.60 13.19
CA SER A 37 -5.37 -2.75 12.33
C SER A 37 -4.75 -1.39 12.07
N HIS A 38 -3.52 -1.20 12.54
CA HIS A 38 -2.79 0.03 12.37
C HIS A 38 -1.44 -0.21 11.71
N ILE A 39 -0.96 0.83 11.03
CA ILE A 39 0.33 0.80 10.37
C ILE A 39 1.39 0.97 11.45
N THR A 40 2.35 0.06 11.45
CA THR A 40 3.41 -0.01 12.47
C THR A 40 4.78 0.30 11.86
N ASP A 41 4.97 -0.07 10.59
CA ASP A 41 6.20 0.23 9.86
C ASP A 41 5.90 0.57 8.39
N VAL A 42 6.72 1.45 7.82
CA VAL A 42 6.66 1.84 6.43
C VAL A 42 8.07 1.91 5.89
N ARG A 43 8.33 1.24 4.76
CA ARG A 43 9.64 1.22 4.09
C ARG A 43 9.52 1.52 2.62
N VAL A 44 10.28 2.51 2.16
CA VAL A 44 10.48 2.82 0.74
C VAL A 44 11.72 2.09 0.26
N GLY A 45 11.46 1.02 -0.51
CA GLY A 45 12.48 0.11 -1.01
C GLY A 45 12.99 0.51 -2.39
N GLU A 46 13.20 -0.53 -3.21
CA GLU A 46 13.76 -0.39 -4.54
C GLU A 46 12.87 0.42 -5.49
N HIS A 47 13.52 0.98 -6.50
CA HIS A 47 12.86 1.74 -7.54
C HIS A 47 12.94 1.00 -8.87
N HIS A 48 11.88 1.11 -9.66
CA HIS A 48 11.76 0.46 -10.95
C HIS A 48 11.65 1.53 -12.03
N LEU A 49 12.52 1.45 -13.02
CA LEU A 49 12.40 2.23 -14.24
C LEU A 49 11.36 1.56 -15.15
N VAL A 50 10.26 2.25 -15.39
CA VAL A 50 9.22 1.81 -16.32
C VAL A 50 9.30 2.67 -17.57
N GLN A 51 9.32 2.01 -18.72
CA GLN A 51 9.37 2.64 -20.03
C GLN A 51 8.28 2.03 -20.92
N GLY A 52 7.35 2.85 -21.38
CA GLY A 52 6.32 2.41 -22.33
C GLY A 52 6.93 2.09 -23.70
N ASN A 53 6.57 0.95 -24.28
CA ASN A 53 6.94 0.51 -25.63
C ASN A 53 5.81 0.83 -26.63
N THR A 54 5.41 2.09 -26.70
CA THR A 54 4.12 2.39 -27.30
C THR A 54 4.28 2.66 -28.80
N THR A 55 4.08 1.61 -29.60
CA THR A 55 3.85 1.69 -31.05
C THR A 55 2.63 2.58 -31.27
N ALA A 56 2.82 3.70 -31.97
CA ALA A 56 1.79 4.72 -32.15
C ALA A 56 0.57 4.18 -32.90
N THR A 57 -0.47 3.78 -32.18
CA THR A 57 -1.80 3.58 -32.74
C THR A 57 -2.77 4.48 -31.99
N ASN A 58 -2.92 5.70 -32.52
CA ASN A 58 -4.04 6.63 -32.44
C ASN A 58 -5.14 6.30 -31.39
N SER A 59 -4.81 6.37 -30.10
CA SER A 59 -5.80 6.66 -29.07
C SER A 59 -5.11 7.36 -27.90
N SER A 60 -5.66 8.51 -27.54
CA SER A 60 -5.08 9.51 -26.68
C SER A 60 -5.34 9.21 -25.21
N THR A 61 -4.33 8.71 -24.48
CA THR A 61 -4.16 9.00 -23.04
C THR A 61 -2.67 8.98 -22.66
N SER A 62 -2.06 10.16 -22.67
CA SER A 62 -0.83 10.60 -21.97
C SER A 62 0.10 9.53 -21.34
N GLY A 63 1.31 9.36 -21.89
CA GLY A 63 2.43 8.82 -21.10
C GLY A 63 3.58 8.13 -21.82
N GLN A 64 3.93 8.50 -23.06
CA GLN A 64 5.15 7.97 -23.70
C GLN A 64 6.41 8.62 -23.09
N GLY A 65 6.93 8.05 -22.00
CA GLY A 65 8.17 8.50 -21.36
C GLY A 65 8.64 7.56 -20.25
N ARG A 66 9.96 7.56 -19.98
CA ARG A 66 10.60 6.81 -18.88
C ARG A 66 10.19 7.43 -17.54
N TYR A 67 9.74 6.62 -16.58
CA TYR A 67 9.41 7.08 -15.23
C TYR A 67 9.85 6.09 -14.16
N ILE A 68 9.95 6.59 -12.92
CA ILE A 68 10.36 5.81 -11.75
C ILE A 68 9.14 5.48 -10.89
N VAL A 69 9.02 4.21 -10.54
CA VAL A 69 8.05 3.66 -9.61
C VAL A 69 8.78 3.22 -8.34
N TRP A 70 8.28 3.61 -7.18
CA TRP A 70 8.85 3.27 -5.87
C TRP A 70 8.07 2.12 -5.25
N GLN A 71 8.78 1.11 -4.77
CA GLN A 71 8.20 0.08 -3.92
C GLN A 71 8.02 0.64 -2.49
N ILE A 72 6.82 0.50 -1.95
CA ILE A 72 6.47 0.94 -0.59
C ILE A 72 5.92 -0.28 0.14
N LYS A 73 6.62 -0.76 1.16
CA LYS A 73 6.14 -1.81 2.07
C LYS A 73 5.53 -1.18 3.30
N ILE A 74 4.35 -1.60 3.67
CA ILE A 74 3.59 -1.16 4.84
C ILE A 74 3.34 -2.39 5.71
N THR A 75 3.75 -2.37 6.96
CA THR A 75 3.53 -3.46 7.92
C THR A 75 2.39 -3.08 8.87
N ILE A 76 1.50 -4.03 9.15
CA ILE A 76 0.32 -3.84 9.99
C ILE A 76 0.51 -4.66 11.28
N ASN A 77 0.26 -4.04 12.43
CA ASN A 77 0.32 -4.65 13.76
C ASN A 77 1.65 -5.37 14.08
N ASP A 78 2.79 -4.90 13.54
CA ASP A 78 4.12 -5.52 13.69
C ASP A 78 4.19 -6.99 13.24
N LEU A 79 3.22 -7.44 12.44
CA LEU A 79 3.19 -8.78 11.89
C LEU A 79 3.82 -8.76 10.50
N ASP A 80 5.01 -9.34 10.35
CA ASP A 80 5.71 -9.39 9.07
C ASP A 80 4.86 -10.01 7.94
N TYR A 81 4.01 -10.97 8.28
CA TYR A 81 3.08 -11.64 7.36
C TYR A 81 1.83 -10.80 7.03
N SER A 82 1.60 -9.71 7.76
CA SER A 82 0.54 -8.73 7.53
C SER A 82 1.16 -7.46 6.94
N SER A 83 1.55 -7.53 5.67
CA SER A 83 2.11 -6.37 4.97
C SER A 83 1.46 -6.12 3.62
N ILE A 84 1.38 -4.84 3.26
CA ILE A 84 0.88 -4.34 1.98
C ILE A 84 2.07 -3.79 1.22
N VAL A 85 2.23 -4.22 -0.04
CA VAL A 85 3.28 -3.70 -0.93
C VAL A 85 2.62 -2.90 -2.05
N LEU A 86 2.95 -1.61 -2.13
CA LEU A 86 2.47 -0.68 -3.14
C LEU A 86 3.59 -0.31 -4.10
N TYR A 87 3.21 -0.04 -5.34
CA TYR A 87 4.10 0.48 -6.37
C TYR A 87 3.55 1.81 -6.85
N LYS A 88 4.21 2.92 -6.51
CA LYS A 88 3.70 4.26 -6.79
C LYS A 88 4.74 5.17 -7.44
N ARG A 89 4.30 5.97 -8.40
CA ARG A 89 5.11 7.05 -8.98
C ARG A 89 5.15 8.23 -8.04
N TYR A 90 6.20 9.04 -8.13
CA TYR A 90 6.32 10.27 -7.35
C TYR A 90 5.10 11.21 -7.52
N SER A 91 4.50 11.27 -8.70
CA SER A 91 3.30 12.10 -8.95
C SER A 91 2.09 11.66 -8.14
N GLU A 92 1.92 10.36 -7.89
CA GLU A 92 0.82 9.83 -7.08
C GLU A 92 1.04 10.14 -5.60
N LEU A 93 2.30 10.12 -5.14
CA LEU A 93 2.65 10.54 -3.78
C LEU A 93 2.43 12.04 -3.56
N LEU A 94 2.65 12.85 -4.60
CA LEU A 94 2.33 14.28 -4.57
C LEU A 94 0.81 14.51 -4.54
N GLN A 95 0.04 13.67 -5.24
CA GLN A 95 -1.41 13.70 -5.19
C GLN A 95 -1.91 13.38 -3.77
N LEU A 96 -1.39 12.34 -3.13
CA LEU A 96 -1.67 12.02 -1.72
C LEU A 96 -1.45 13.24 -0.81
N TYR A 97 -0.31 13.93 -0.95
CA TYR A 97 -0.03 15.15 -0.17
C TYR A 97 -1.08 16.25 -0.41
N ASN A 98 -1.47 16.48 -1.66
CA ASN A 98 -2.48 17.49 -2.00
C ASN A 98 -3.86 17.13 -1.43
N ASP A 99 -4.24 15.86 -1.53
CA ASP A 99 -5.53 15.35 -1.04
C ASP A 99 -5.60 15.46 0.48
N LEU A 100 -4.51 15.11 1.20
CA LEU A 100 -4.40 15.31 2.64
C LEU A 100 -4.52 16.79 3.01
N ARG A 101 -3.76 17.66 2.33
CA ARG A 101 -3.79 19.10 2.61
C ARG A 101 -5.16 19.70 2.35
N GLN A 102 -5.88 19.22 1.34
CA GLN A 102 -7.23 19.68 1.03
C GLN A 102 -8.24 19.16 2.05
N TYR A 103 -8.16 17.88 2.42
CA TYR A 103 -9.07 17.26 3.38
C TYR A 103 -8.96 17.89 4.77
N TYR A 104 -7.74 18.18 5.22
CA TYR A 104 -7.47 18.77 6.53
C TYR A 104 -7.38 20.31 6.51
N LYS A 105 -7.83 20.96 5.41
CA LYS A 105 -7.84 22.41 5.24
C LYS A 105 -8.87 23.08 6.16
N GLY A 106 -8.55 23.19 7.45
CA GLY A 106 -9.44 23.76 8.47
C GLY A 106 -9.13 23.27 9.88
N GLN A 107 -8.36 22.20 10.01
CA GLN A 107 -7.90 21.69 11.30
C GLN A 107 -6.53 22.32 11.60
N GLN A 108 -6.48 23.21 12.60
CA GLN A 108 -5.27 23.98 12.92
C GLN A 108 -4.19 23.10 13.57
N ASP A 109 -4.59 22.00 14.20
CA ASP A 109 -3.69 21.12 14.94
C ASP A 109 -2.99 20.09 14.05
N ILE A 110 -3.38 19.96 12.77
CA ILE A 110 -2.82 18.97 11.85
C ILE A 110 -1.87 19.63 10.85
N VAL A 111 -0.59 19.25 10.93
CA VAL A 111 0.44 19.70 9.99
C VAL A 111 0.82 18.57 9.05
N ILE A 112 0.51 18.74 7.76
CA ILE A 112 0.89 17.74 6.74
C ILE A 112 2.36 17.94 6.34
N PRO A 113 3.23 16.92 6.51
CA PRO A 113 4.63 17.00 6.13
C PRO A 113 4.76 17.18 4.61
N LYS A 114 5.72 17.99 4.17
CA LYS A 114 5.94 18.25 2.74
C LYS A 114 6.75 17.12 2.10
N PRO A 115 6.34 16.56 0.94
CA PRO A 115 7.17 15.61 0.21
C PRO A 115 8.44 16.30 -0.34
N PRO A 116 9.48 15.54 -0.69
CA PRO A 116 10.68 16.10 -1.31
C PRO A 116 10.31 16.85 -2.58
N PRO A 117 10.97 17.97 -2.91
CA PRO A 117 10.57 18.84 -4.01
C PRO A 117 10.59 18.12 -5.36
N LYS A 118 9.64 18.50 -6.23
CA LYS A 118 9.61 18.08 -7.62
C LYS A 118 10.72 18.82 -8.37
N ASN A 119 11.96 18.34 -8.23
CA ASN A 119 13.15 18.90 -8.89
C ASN A 119 13.06 18.71 -10.40
N SER A 120 12.28 19.54 -11.10
CA SER A 120 11.97 19.31 -12.53
C SER A 120 13.13 19.59 -13.49
N PHE A 121 14.17 20.33 -13.05
CA PHE A 121 15.20 20.87 -13.96
C PHE A 121 16.66 20.57 -13.56
N SER A 122 16.92 19.67 -12.61
CA SER A 122 18.31 19.28 -12.31
C SER A 122 18.85 18.32 -13.38
N PHE A 123 20.09 18.52 -13.81
CA PHE A 123 20.80 17.59 -14.69
C PHE A 123 20.77 16.15 -14.13
N GLU A 124 20.96 16.01 -12.82
CA GLU A 124 20.89 14.75 -12.08
C GLU A 124 19.57 13.99 -12.24
N ARG A 125 18.43 14.70 -12.38
CA ARG A 125 17.14 14.08 -12.71
C ARG A 125 17.11 13.60 -14.14
N LEU A 126 17.62 14.40 -15.08
CA LEU A 126 17.64 14.04 -16.50
C LEU A 126 18.43 12.76 -16.75
N VAL A 127 19.54 12.59 -16.03
CA VAL A 127 20.36 11.37 -16.10
C VAL A 127 19.93 10.27 -15.14
N MET A 128 18.89 10.49 -14.31
CA MET A 128 18.44 9.56 -13.27
C MET A 128 19.61 9.05 -12.41
N SER A 129 20.46 9.97 -11.96
CA SER A 129 21.65 9.61 -11.17
C SER A 129 21.26 8.87 -9.88
N SER A 130 22.11 7.93 -9.46
CA SER A 130 21.88 7.14 -8.24
C SER A 130 21.80 8.01 -6.98
N SER A 131 22.57 9.11 -6.89
CA SER A 131 22.51 10.06 -5.78
C SER A 131 21.14 10.72 -5.68
N TRP A 132 20.62 11.23 -6.80
CA TRP A 132 19.30 11.86 -6.84
C TRP A 132 18.17 10.90 -6.52
N LEU A 133 18.28 9.64 -6.97
CA LEU A 133 17.32 8.59 -6.64
C LEU A 133 17.34 8.29 -5.15
N GLU A 134 18.51 8.16 -4.56
CA GLU A 134 18.65 7.86 -3.14
C GLU A 134 18.18 9.02 -2.25
N ASP A 135 18.52 10.26 -2.58
CA ASP A 135 18.05 11.43 -1.84
C ASP A 135 16.52 11.57 -1.92
N ARG A 136 15.96 11.29 -3.10
CA ARG A 136 14.52 11.23 -3.28
C ARG A 136 13.90 10.10 -2.45
N ARG A 137 14.48 8.91 -2.44
CA ARG A 137 14.02 7.76 -1.67
C ARG A 137 13.96 8.09 -0.19
N LYS A 138 15.00 8.71 0.37
CA LYS A 138 15.05 9.18 1.76
C LYS A 138 13.96 10.21 2.07
N GLY A 139 13.76 11.18 1.18
CA GLY A 139 12.69 12.17 1.33
C GLY A 139 11.29 11.54 1.30
N LEU A 140 11.08 10.55 0.42
CA LEU A 140 9.83 9.79 0.34
C LEU A 140 9.62 8.91 1.58
N GLN A 141 10.68 8.26 2.07
CA GLN A 141 10.67 7.49 3.31
C GLN A 141 10.23 8.37 4.47
N TRP A 142 10.86 9.52 4.65
CA TRP A 142 10.52 10.46 5.72
C TRP A 142 9.06 10.94 5.60
N PHE A 143 8.63 11.35 4.41
CA PHE A 143 7.26 11.81 4.16
C PHE A 143 6.23 10.73 4.47
N LEU A 144 6.41 9.51 3.94
CA LEU A 144 5.46 8.42 4.11
C LEU A 144 5.43 7.92 5.54
N SER A 145 6.57 7.76 6.22
CA SER A 145 6.59 7.42 7.64
C SER A 145 5.86 8.47 8.47
N SER A 146 6.06 9.76 8.19
CA SER A 146 5.41 10.84 8.93
C SER A 146 3.89 10.90 8.72
N VAL A 147 3.41 10.52 7.54
CA VAL A 147 1.96 10.52 7.23
C VAL A 147 1.27 9.25 7.70
N LEU A 148 1.88 8.08 7.44
CA LEU A 148 1.22 6.79 7.61
C LEU A 148 1.33 6.25 9.04
N LEU A 149 2.31 6.71 9.83
CA LEU A 149 2.45 6.33 11.24
C LEU A 149 1.78 7.33 12.18
N ASP A 150 1.28 8.46 11.67
CA ASP A 150 0.52 9.40 12.48
C ASP A 150 -0.88 8.82 12.79
N PRO A 151 -1.25 8.68 14.07
CA PRO A 151 -2.49 7.99 14.46
C PRO A 151 -3.76 8.72 14.01
N VAL A 152 -3.70 10.03 13.78
CA VAL A 152 -4.83 10.82 13.27
C VAL A 152 -4.94 10.66 11.77
N LEU A 153 -3.82 10.82 11.05
CA LEU A 153 -3.78 10.75 9.59
C LEU A 153 -4.07 9.34 9.08
N GLN A 154 -3.49 8.31 9.71
CA GLN A 154 -3.63 6.91 9.32
C GLN A 154 -5.09 6.43 9.39
N ASN A 155 -5.84 6.93 10.36
CA ASN A 155 -7.27 6.61 10.50
C ASN A 155 -8.15 7.36 9.49
N GLY A 156 -7.60 8.39 8.85
CA GLY A 156 -8.29 9.21 7.87
C GLY A 156 -8.65 8.47 6.57
N PRO A 157 -9.73 8.88 5.90
CA PRO A 157 -10.21 8.22 4.67
C PRO A 157 -9.21 8.32 3.51
N ILE A 158 -8.42 9.41 3.46
CA ILE A 158 -7.43 9.63 2.39
C ILE A 158 -6.29 8.59 2.46
N VAL A 159 -5.76 8.32 3.67
CA VAL A 159 -4.72 7.31 3.86
C VAL A 159 -5.25 5.91 3.60
N LYS A 160 -6.43 5.58 4.13
CA LYS A 160 -7.08 4.28 3.88
C LYS A 160 -7.31 4.05 2.40
N GLN A 161 -7.81 5.04 1.67
CA GLN A 161 -7.96 4.95 0.23
C GLN A 161 -6.60 4.75 -0.45
N PHE A 162 -5.58 5.53 -0.08
CA PHE A 162 -4.25 5.39 -0.68
C PHE A 162 -3.64 3.99 -0.50
N VAL A 163 -3.82 3.38 0.67
CA VAL A 163 -3.27 2.06 1.00
C VAL A 163 -4.08 0.93 0.36
N LEU A 164 -5.40 1.05 0.28
CA LEU A 164 -6.29 0.01 -0.23
C LEU A 164 -6.54 0.10 -1.74
N ASP A 165 -6.40 1.28 -2.34
CA ASP A 165 -6.67 1.51 -3.76
C ASP A 165 -5.48 1.06 -4.62
N SER A 166 -5.49 -0.23 -4.95
CA SER A 166 -4.59 -0.85 -5.92
C SER A 166 -5.04 -0.56 -7.35
N LYS A 167 -5.13 0.71 -7.75
CA LYS A 167 -5.08 1.05 -9.18
C LYS A 167 -3.64 0.92 -9.64
N GLY A 168 -3.33 -0.26 -10.17
CA GLY A 168 -2.17 -0.53 -11.03
C GLY A 168 -2.48 -0.20 -12.47
#